data_AF-W2YZD7-F1
#
_entry.id   AF-W2YZD7-F1
#
_cell.length_a   1.000
_cell.length_b   1.000
_cell.length_c   1.000
_cell.angle_alpha   90.00
_cell.angle_beta   90.00
_cell.angle_gamma   90.00
#
_symmetry.space_group_name_H-M   'P 1'
#
loop_
_entity.id
_entity.type
_entity.pdbx_description
1 polymer ?
#
loop_
_entity_poly.entity_id
_entity_poly.type
_entity_poly.pdbx_seq_one_letter_code
_entity_poly.pdbx_strand_id
1 'polypeptide(L)'
;MAFKKVEHKTLARALKVLTPSTILPSRKQLATSLLDASYEDFRSRLMLKVKVKKVTLTTDGCTDVNGKAVINYVLLAEDTTIFLESVYTGSESHDAPYLASDILRVMELLDFVSIAAVVADNTATNQLVRSTLQQKKPKVFFHGCIFHALHLVVKDLVGRLPWLGQLATDCRKLVRFLKKTDTRWGTIERCFSTIHDSAKILHAFVSSRGFLRARTKEQKAKRRHAYDTVVAKDFVKKMEKAIELLEIISKFEKAFETNTTPPSDVYHVFLTLPEAFRKTEMPISELGKIQQILDQRFNFIYGDAHGVGYILDPRYLGKGMDEDTRGKCQGLHRNVARGRPGE
;
A
#
# COMPACT_ATOMS: atom_id res chain seq x y z
N MET A 1 -15.45 -18.95 11.15
CA MET A 1 -15.82 -20.03 12.12
C MET A 1 -15.25 -21.35 11.63
N ALA A 2 -14.81 -22.25 12.51
CA ALA A 2 -14.41 -23.59 12.07
C ALA A 2 -15.65 -24.42 11.67
N PHE A 3 -15.67 -25.00 10.46
CA PHE A 3 -16.74 -25.89 9.97
C PHE A 3 -17.10 -27.04 10.93
N LYS A 4 -16.19 -27.37 11.85
CA LYS A 4 -16.40 -28.34 12.95
C LYS A 4 -17.59 -28.01 13.87
N LYS A 5 -18.03 -26.75 13.94
CA LYS A 5 -19.13 -26.36 14.83
C LYS A 5 -20.51 -26.80 14.34
N VAL A 6 -20.70 -27.11 13.05
CA VAL A 6 -22.01 -27.53 12.51
C VAL A 6 -22.51 -28.84 13.12
N GLU A 7 -21.59 -29.74 13.45
CA GLU A 7 -21.89 -31.05 14.05
C GLU A 7 -21.98 -30.99 15.59
N HIS A 8 -21.81 -29.81 16.20
CA HIS A 8 -21.89 -29.67 17.64
C HIS A 8 -23.31 -29.94 18.14
N LYS A 9 -23.45 -30.86 19.11
CA LYS A 9 -24.76 -31.34 19.60
C LYS A 9 -25.73 -30.22 19.97
N THR A 10 -25.23 -29.16 20.61
CA THR A 10 -26.05 -27.99 21.00
C THR A 10 -26.59 -27.22 19.80
N LEU A 11 -25.77 -27.00 18.77
CA LEU A 11 -26.20 -26.29 17.55
C LEU A 11 -27.17 -27.16 16.76
N ALA A 12 -26.89 -28.45 16.64
CA ALA A 12 -27.78 -29.39 15.96
C ALA A 12 -29.16 -29.48 16.64
N ARG A 13 -29.20 -29.48 17.98
CA ARG A 13 -30.45 -29.48 18.74
C ARG A 13 -31.20 -28.16 18.60
N ALA A 14 -30.50 -27.02 18.64
CA ALA A 14 -31.11 -25.71 18.43
C ALA A 14 -31.74 -25.59 17.03
N LEU A 15 -31.02 -26.01 15.99
CA LEU A 15 -31.53 -25.96 14.61
C LEU A 15 -32.71 -26.91 14.41
N LYS A 16 -32.71 -28.11 15.02
CA LYS A 16 -33.89 -29.00 14.98
C LYS A 16 -35.14 -28.42 15.67
N VAL A 17 -34.99 -27.57 16.68
CA VAL A 17 -36.13 -26.87 17.29
C VAL A 17 -36.69 -25.80 16.35
N LEU A 18 -35.81 -25.07 15.66
CA LEU A 18 -36.20 -24.00 14.74
C LEU A 18 -36.75 -24.54 13.41
N THR A 19 -36.18 -25.64 12.91
CA THR A 19 -36.53 -26.25 11.62
C THR A 19 -36.52 -27.78 11.72
N PRO A 20 -37.61 -28.40 12.22
CA PRO A 20 -37.66 -29.83 12.57
C PRO A 20 -37.39 -30.80 11.41
N SER A 21 -37.67 -30.38 10.18
CA SER A 21 -37.47 -31.16 8.95
C SER A 21 -36.10 -30.96 8.29
N THR A 22 -35.24 -30.08 8.81
CA THR A 22 -33.96 -29.76 8.16
C THR A 22 -32.90 -30.82 8.43
N ILE A 23 -32.36 -31.39 7.36
CA ILE A 23 -31.14 -32.20 7.39
C ILE A 23 -29.96 -31.24 7.43
N LEU A 24 -29.19 -31.28 8.52
CA LEU A 24 -27.99 -30.46 8.65
C LEU A 24 -26.88 -31.01 7.76
N PRO A 25 -26.17 -30.14 7.02
CA PRO A 25 -25.03 -30.58 6.24
C PRO A 25 -23.91 -31.07 7.16
N SER A 26 -23.23 -32.13 6.72
CA SER A 26 -22.01 -32.59 7.36
C SER A 26 -20.91 -31.53 7.25
N ARG A 27 -19.91 -31.62 8.13
CA ARG A 27 -18.69 -30.82 8.03
C ARG A 27 -18.04 -30.94 6.64
N LYS A 28 -18.06 -32.13 6.04
CA LYS A 28 -17.49 -32.37 4.70
C LYS A 28 -18.28 -31.58 3.66
N GLN A 29 -19.60 -31.67 3.64
CA GLN A 29 -20.45 -30.92 2.70
C GLN A 29 -20.27 -29.41 2.85
N LEU A 30 -20.19 -28.90 4.09
CA LEU A 30 -19.92 -27.47 4.32
C LEU A 30 -18.53 -27.03 3.88
N ALA A 31 -17.52 -27.89 3.94
CA ALA A 31 -16.14 -27.54 3.60
C ALA A 31 -15.79 -27.80 2.12
N THR A 32 -16.69 -28.44 1.36
CA THR A 32 -16.51 -28.70 -0.08
C THR A 32 -17.74 -28.27 -0.85
N SER A 33 -18.65 -29.19 -1.21
CA SER A 33 -19.68 -28.98 -2.22
C SER A 33 -20.58 -27.78 -1.97
N LEU A 34 -20.98 -27.52 -0.71
CA LEU A 34 -21.84 -26.36 -0.41
C LEU A 34 -21.06 -25.05 -0.40
N LEU A 35 -19.79 -25.07 0.02
CA LEU A 35 -18.92 -23.91 -0.05
C LEU A 35 -18.59 -23.58 -1.51
N ASP A 36 -18.22 -24.59 -2.31
CA ASP A 36 -17.89 -24.45 -3.72
C ASP A 36 -19.12 -23.93 -4.50
N ALA A 37 -20.31 -24.53 -4.28
CA ALA A 37 -21.53 -24.05 -4.91
C ALA A 37 -21.88 -22.61 -4.50
N SER A 38 -21.75 -22.26 -3.22
CA SER A 38 -22.01 -20.89 -2.75
C SER A 38 -20.99 -19.90 -3.31
N TYR A 39 -19.73 -20.33 -3.42
CA TYR A 39 -18.65 -19.52 -3.99
C TYR A 39 -18.88 -19.27 -5.48
N GLU A 40 -19.18 -20.29 -6.28
CA GLU A 40 -19.42 -20.15 -7.71
C GLU A 40 -20.65 -19.31 -8.04
N ASP A 41 -21.74 -19.50 -7.28
CA ASP A 41 -22.95 -18.68 -7.41
C ASP A 41 -22.68 -17.21 -7.03
N PHE A 42 -21.94 -16.97 -5.95
CA PHE A 42 -21.53 -15.61 -5.57
C PHE A 42 -20.59 -14.98 -6.59
N ARG A 43 -19.58 -15.72 -7.05
CA ARG A 43 -18.61 -15.29 -8.07
C ARG A 43 -19.33 -14.91 -9.37
N SER A 44 -20.25 -15.75 -9.84
CA SER A 44 -21.01 -15.49 -11.06
C SER A 44 -21.86 -14.23 -10.97
N ARG A 45 -22.53 -14.00 -9.84
CA ARG A 45 -23.27 -12.74 -9.59
C ARG A 45 -22.35 -11.51 -9.58
N LEU A 46 -21.17 -11.62 -8.98
CA LEU A 46 -20.17 -10.54 -9.03
C LEU A 46 -19.65 -10.28 -10.44
N MET A 47 -19.32 -11.33 -11.20
CA MET A 47 -18.83 -11.19 -12.58
C MET A 47 -19.88 -10.55 -13.49
N LEU A 48 -21.16 -10.90 -13.35
CA LEU A 48 -22.26 -10.26 -14.06
C LEU A 48 -22.40 -8.78 -13.69
N LYS A 49 -22.25 -8.43 -12.41
CA LYS A 49 -22.32 -7.03 -11.93
C LYS A 49 -21.25 -6.14 -12.58
N VAL A 50 -20.05 -6.67 -12.83
CA VAL A 50 -18.93 -5.91 -13.39
C VAL A 50 -18.83 -5.97 -14.92
N LYS A 51 -19.56 -6.88 -15.59
CA LYS A 51 -19.50 -7.10 -17.05
C LYS A 51 -19.68 -5.82 -17.88
N VAL A 52 -20.59 -4.94 -17.46
CA VAL A 52 -20.90 -3.68 -18.16
C VAL A 52 -20.01 -2.51 -17.74
N LYS A 53 -19.10 -2.72 -16.78
CA LYS A 53 -18.25 -1.67 -16.20
C LYS A 53 -16.87 -1.68 -16.84
N LYS A 54 -16.21 -0.51 -16.76
CA LYS A 54 -14.76 -0.42 -16.93
C LYS A 54 -14.10 -0.83 -15.63
N VAL A 55 -13.07 -1.64 -15.72
CA VAL A 55 -12.42 -2.23 -14.54
C VAL A 55 -10.92 -1.94 -14.52
N THR A 56 -10.35 -1.93 -13.32
CA THR A 56 -8.92 -1.83 -13.09
C THR A 56 -8.44 -3.13 -12.47
N LEU A 57 -7.46 -3.78 -13.10
CA LEU A 57 -6.80 -4.94 -12.51
C LEU A 57 -5.64 -4.46 -11.64
N THR A 58 -5.58 -4.89 -10.39
CA THR A 58 -4.47 -4.58 -9.50
C THR A 58 -3.74 -5.85 -9.11
N THR A 59 -2.41 -5.80 -9.13
CA THR A 59 -1.54 -6.91 -8.74
C THR A 59 -0.54 -6.48 -7.66
N ASP A 60 -0.34 -7.34 -6.66
CA ASP A 60 0.59 -7.11 -5.56
C ASP A 60 1.37 -8.38 -5.24
N GLY A 61 2.70 -8.29 -5.30
CA GLY A 61 3.61 -9.35 -4.90
C GLY A 61 3.92 -9.26 -3.41
N CYS A 62 3.59 -10.28 -2.64
CA CYS A 62 3.89 -10.32 -1.22
C CYS A 62 4.50 -11.65 -0.78
N THR A 63 4.95 -11.69 0.48
CA THR A 63 5.46 -12.89 1.12
C THR A 63 4.49 -13.31 2.22
N ASP A 64 4.02 -14.55 2.16
CA ASP A 64 3.09 -15.07 3.17
C ASP A 64 3.78 -15.27 4.54
N VAL A 65 2.99 -15.66 5.54
CA VAL A 65 3.49 -15.88 6.91
C VAL A 65 4.53 -17.02 7.02
N ASN A 66 4.63 -17.87 6.00
CA ASN A 66 5.58 -18.98 5.92
C ASN A 66 6.80 -18.65 5.05
N GLY A 67 6.93 -17.42 4.56
CA GLY A 67 8.04 -17.02 3.69
C GLY A 67 7.85 -17.36 2.22
N LYS A 68 6.65 -17.77 1.77
CA LYS A 68 6.38 -18.12 0.37
C LYS A 68 5.99 -16.89 -0.44
N ALA A 69 6.55 -16.78 -1.64
CA ALA A 69 6.20 -15.74 -2.60
C ALA A 69 4.80 -16.00 -3.18
N VAL A 70 3.96 -14.96 -3.17
CA VAL A 70 2.59 -15.00 -3.66
C VAL A 70 2.26 -13.71 -4.42
N ILE A 71 1.56 -13.84 -5.54
CA ILE A 71 1.05 -12.72 -6.33
C ILE A 71 -0.46 -12.68 -6.17
N ASN A 72 -1.01 -11.54 -5.76
CA ASN A 72 -2.44 -11.38 -5.56
C ASN A 72 -3.05 -10.55 -6.68
N TYR A 73 -4.17 -11.00 -7.24
CA TYR A 73 -4.93 -10.27 -8.24
C TYR A 73 -6.28 -9.82 -7.68
N VAL A 74 -6.56 -8.53 -7.83
CA VAL A 74 -7.81 -7.91 -7.40
C VAL A 74 -8.37 -7.09 -8.56
N LEU A 75 -9.67 -7.21 -8.80
CA LEU A 75 -10.41 -6.43 -9.77
C LEU A 75 -11.16 -5.31 -9.06
N LEU A 76 -10.97 -4.07 -9.53
CA LEU A 76 -11.65 -2.88 -9.04
C LEU A 76 -12.63 -2.38 -10.10
N ALA A 77 -13.87 -2.12 -9.70
CA ALA A 77 -14.91 -1.58 -10.58
C ALA A 77 -15.79 -0.63 -9.76
N GLU A 78 -15.62 0.69 -9.87
CA GLU A 78 -16.39 1.74 -9.18
C GLU A 78 -16.71 1.45 -7.70
N ASP A 79 -17.81 0.75 -7.43
CA ASP A 79 -18.38 0.39 -6.12
C ASP A 79 -18.06 -1.05 -5.68
N THR A 80 -17.27 -1.79 -6.44
CA THR A 80 -17.07 -3.23 -6.29
C THR A 80 -15.59 -3.58 -6.33
N THR A 81 -15.14 -4.35 -5.34
CA THR A 81 -13.78 -4.89 -5.24
C THR A 81 -13.87 -6.41 -5.17
N ILE A 82 -13.18 -7.09 -6.08
CA ILE A 82 -13.26 -8.54 -6.22
C ILE A 82 -11.85 -9.10 -6.14
N PHE A 83 -11.58 -9.88 -5.11
CA PHE A 83 -10.39 -10.72 -5.08
C PHE A 83 -10.55 -11.86 -6.10
N LEU A 84 -9.61 -11.97 -7.05
CA LEU A 84 -9.68 -12.95 -8.13
C LEU A 84 -8.96 -14.23 -7.76
N GLU A 85 -7.66 -14.13 -7.47
CA GLU A 85 -6.81 -15.26 -7.12
C GLU A 85 -5.50 -14.81 -6.44
N SER A 86 -4.87 -15.78 -5.75
CA SER A 86 -3.50 -15.70 -5.27
C SER A 86 -2.69 -16.79 -5.96
N VAL A 87 -1.61 -16.42 -6.65
CA VAL A 87 -0.72 -17.34 -7.35
C VAL A 87 0.54 -17.56 -6.51
N TYR A 88 0.74 -18.77 -6.03
CA TYR A 88 1.97 -19.18 -5.36
C TYR A 88 3.01 -19.58 -6.39
N THR A 89 4.13 -18.86 -6.43
CA THR A 89 5.15 -19.04 -7.48
C THR A 89 6.27 -20.01 -7.10
N GLY A 90 6.32 -20.45 -5.84
CA GLY A 90 7.35 -21.39 -5.39
C GLY A 90 8.76 -20.84 -5.60
N SER A 91 9.58 -21.55 -6.40
CA SER A 91 10.94 -21.18 -6.76
C SER A 91 11.05 -20.39 -8.06
N GLU A 92 9.94 -20.10 -8.74
CA GLU A 92 9.95 -19.33 -9.98
C GLU A 92 10.49 -17.91 -9.73
N SER A 93 11.35 -17.46 -10.64
CA SER A 93 11.88 -16.10 -10.60
C SER A 93 10.76 -15.12 -10.93
N HIS A 94 10.56 -14.10 -10.08
CA HIS A 94 9.69 -12.97 -10.37
C HIS A 94 10.39 -11.98 -11.31
N ASP A 95 10.78 -12.46 -12.49
CA ASP A 95 11.32 -11.61 -13.54
C ASP A 95 10.22 -10.95 -14.38
N ALA A 96 10.62 -9.95 -15.17
CA ALA A 96 9.65 -9.17 -15.93
C ALA A 96 8.89 -10.00 -16.99
N PRO A 97 9.53 -10.92 -17.74
CA PRO A 97 8.80 -11.80 -18.65
C PRO A 97 7.72 -12.65 -17.96
N TYR A 98 8.05 -13.26 -16.82
CA TYR A 98 7.11 -14.08 -16.06
C TYR A 98 5.90 -13.25 -15.60
N LEU A 99 6.15 -12.13 -14.93
CA LEU A 99 5.07 -11.26 -14.42
C LEU A 99 4.22 -10.68 -15.55
N ALA A 100 4.81 -10.29 -16.67
CA ALA A 100 4.07 -9.82 -17.83
C ALA A 100 3.17 -10.91 -18.43
N SER A 101 3.67 -12.14 -18.51
CA SER A 101 2.90 -13.29 -18.98
C SER A 101 1.74 -13.61 -18.04
N ASP A 102 1.98 -13.61 -16.73
CA ASP A 102 0.96 -13.91 -15.74
C ASP A 102 -0.15 -12.85 -15.70
N ILE A 103 0.21 -11.56 -15.81
CA ILE A 103 -0.78 -10.47 -15.96
C ILE A 103 -1.61 -10.67 -17.24
N LEU A 104 -0.98 -11.00 -18.36
CA LEU A 104 -1.70 -11.25 -19.63
C LEU A 104 -2.67 -12.44 -19.51
N ARG A 105 -2.25 -13.53 -18.86
CA ARG A 105 -3.12 -14.68 -18.55
C ARG A 105 -4.35 -14.23 -17.77
N VAL A 106 -4.18 -13.42 -16.71
CA VAL A 106 -5.31 -12.91 -15.92
C VAL A 106 -6.20 -11.98 -16.76
N MET A 107 -5.62 -11.13 -17.60
CA MET A 107 -6.38 -10.28 -18.51
C MET A 107 -7.21 -11.09 -19.52
N GLU A 108 -6.69 -12.21 -20.01
CA GLU A 108 -7.40 -13.13 -20.92
C GLU A 108 -8.57 -13.84 -20.24
N LEU A 109 -8.42 -14.22 -18.97
CA LEU A 109 -9.52 -14.76 -18.16
C LEU A 109 -10.65 -13.74 -17.91
N LEU A 110 -10.37 -12.46 -18.17
CA LEU A 110 -11.27 -11.33 -17.97
C LEU A 110 -11.71 -10.69 -19.31
N ASP A 111 -11.65 -11.43 -20.41
CA ASP A 111 -12.05 -10.96 -21.74
C ASP A 111 -13.51 -10.46 -21.83
N PHE A 112 -14.37 -10.92 -20.93
CA PHE A 112 -15.76 -10.52 -20.80
C PHE A 112 -15.96 -9.13 -20.16
N VAL A 113 -14.92 -8.53 -19.57
CA VAL A 113 -14.92 -7.16 -19.03
C VAL A 113 -13.97 -6.26 -19.80
N SER A 114 -14.23 -4.95 -19.77
CA SER A 114 -13.32 -3.99 -20.37
C SER A 114 -12.33 -3.46 -19.34
N ILE A 115 -11.12 -4.01 -19.37
CA ILE A 115 -10.00 -3.55 -18.55
C ILE A 115 -9.52 -2.18 -19.06
N ALA A 116 -9.65 -1.15 -18.24
CA ALA A 116 -9.19 0.20 -18.54
C ALA A 116 -7.76 0.46 -18.05
N ALA A 117 -7.38 -0.16 -16.93
CA ALA A 117 -6.05 0.01 -16.36
C ALA A 117 -5.56 -1.26 -15.65
N VAL A 118 -4.23 -1.37 -15.55
CA VAL A 118 -3.54 -2.33 -14.69
C VAL A 118 -2.59 -1.58 -13.76
N VAL A 119 -2.68 -1.86 -12.46
CA VAL A 119 -1.84 -1.27 -11.41
C VAL A 119 -0.97 -2.35 -10.78
N ALA A 120 0.33 -2.14 -10.74
CA ALA A 120 1.27 -3.03 -10.09
C ALA A 120 2.04 -2.28 -8.97
N ASP A 121 2.68 -3.04 -8.08
CA ASP A 121 3.63 -2.47 -7.13
C ASP A 121 4.79 -1.75 -7.84
N ASN A 122 5.60 -1.02 -7.06
CA ASN A 122 6.65 -0.17 -7.61
C ASN A 122 8.04 -0.80 -7.55
N THR A 123 8.15 -2.11 -7.80
CA THR A 123 9.45 -2.75 -8.02
C THR A 123 10.04 -2.37 -9.37
N ALA A 124 11.37 -2.39 -9.50
CA ALA A 124 12.05 -2.14 -10.77
C ALA A 124 11.59 -3.13 -11.86
N THR A 125 11.35 -4.39 -11.49
CA THR A 125 10.76 -5.39 -12.37
C THR A 125 9.38 -4.96 -12.86
N ASN A 126 8.48 -4.52 -11.98
CA ASN A 126 7.14 -4.09 -12.40
C ASN A 126 7.14 -2.79 -13.22
N GLN A 127 8.17 -1.94 -13.10
CA GLN A 127 8.33 -0.83 -14.04
C GLN A 127 8.58 -1.34 -15.47
N LEU A 128 9.46 -2.33 -15.65
CA LEU A 128 9.71 -2.94 -16.94
C LEU A 128 8.46 -3.65 -17.49
N VAL A 129 7.76 -4.41 -16.63
CA VAL A 129 6.50 -5.08 -16.96
C VAL A 129 5.48 -4.09 -17.50
N ARG A 130 5.25 -2.97 -16.81
CA ARG A 130 4.30 -1.94 -17.25
C ARG A 130 4.66 -1.38 -18.61
N SER A 131 5.93 -1.04 -18.84
CA SER A 131 6.40 -0.54 -20.15
C SER A 131 6.20 -1.58 -21.26
N THR A 132 6.53 -2.85 -21.01
CA THR A 132 6.31 -3.94 -21.97
C THR A 132 4.82 -4.17 -22.27
N LEU A 133 3.98 -4.16 -21.25
CA LEU A 133 2.54 -4.37 -21.41
C LEU A 133 1.85 -3.18 -22.07
N GLN A 134 2.30 -1.95 -21.80
CA GLN A 134 1.79 -0.74 -22.47
C GLN A 134 1.97 -0.82 -23.99
N GLN A 135 3.10 -1.36 -24.46
CA GLN A 135 3.34 -1.61 -25.89
C GLN A 135 2.45 -2.72 -26.46
N LYS A 136 2.26 -3.81 -25.71
CA LYS A 136 1.44 -4.96 -26.15
C LYS A 136 -0.07 -4.68 -26.12
N LYS A 137 -0.52 -3.79 -25.22
CA LYS A 137 -1.94 -3.47 -24.99
C LYS A 137 -2.11 -1.94 -24.95
N PRO A 138 -1.93 -1.22 -26.08
CA PRO A 138 -1.91 0.25 -26.12
C PRO A 138 -3.23 0.92 -25.74
N LYS A 139 -4.33 0.16 -25.67
CA LYS A 139 -5.66 0.65 -25.25
C LYS A 139 -5.92 0.55 -23.75
N VAL A 140 -4.97 -0.01 -22.99
CA VAL A 140 -5.04 -0.18 -21.54
C VAL A 140 -3.95 0.67 -20.91
N PHE A 141 -4.26 1.34 -19.80
CA PHE A 141 -3.25 2.10 -19.06
C PHE A 141 -2.49 1.22 -18.08
N PHE A 142 -1.17 1.37 -18.02
CA PHE A 142 -0.33 0.69 -17.03
C PHE A 142 0.36 1.72 -16.15
N HIS A 143 0.16 1.65 -14.83
CA HIS A 143 0.77 2.60 -13.90
C HIS A 143 1.12 1.98 -12.54
N GLY A 144 1.98 2.66 -11.80
CA GLY A 144 2.41 2.20 -10.48
C GLY A 144 1.39 2.53 -9.39
N CYS A 145 1.50 1.84 -8.26
CA CYS A 145 0.66 2.07 -7.10
C CYS A 145 1.08 3.34 -6.35
N ILE A 146 0.17 4.31 -6.24
CA ILE A 146 0.38 5.56 -5.49
C ILE A 146 0.61 5.31 -4.00
N PHE A 147 -0.16 4.43 -3.37
CA PHE A 147 -0.01 4.12 -1.95
C PHE A 147 1.40 3.58 -1.65
N HIS A 148 1.87 2.65 -2.48
CA HIS A 148 3.23 2.14 -2.37
C HIS A 148 4.28 3.22 -2.65
N ALA A 149 4.00 4.18 -3.54
CA ALA A 149 4.91 5.30 -3.81
C ALA A 149 5.07 6.21 -2.59
N LEU A 150 3.97 6.60 -1.95
CA LEU A 150 3.97 7.44 -0.74
C LEU A 150 4.68 6.71 0.41
N HIS A 151 4.45 5.41 0.57
CA HIS A 151 5.19 4.59 1.53
C HIS A 151 6.70 4.60 1.25
N LEU A 152 7.10 4.51 -0.03
CA LEU A 152 8.51 4.60 -0.41
C LEU A 152 9.10 6.01 -0.24
N VAL A 153 8.30 7.09 -0.38
CA VAL A 153 8.72 8.45 -0.01
C VAL A 153 9.12 8.47 1.47
N VAL A 154 8.28 7.94 2.37
CA VAL A 154 8.61 7.84 3.80
C VAL A 154 9.93 7.10 4.01
N LYS A 155 10.13 5.96 3.32
CA LYS A 155 11.37 5.18 3.42
C LYS A 155 12.60 5.96 2.94
N ASP A 156 12.47 6.71 1.84
CA ASP A 156 13.54 7.55 1.31
C ASP A 156 13.85 8.75 2.21
N LEU A 157 12.83 9.37 2.83
CA LEU A 157 13.06 10.44 3.81
C LEU A 157 13.93 9.93 4.96
N VAL A 158 13.57 8.78 5.53
CA VAL A 158 14.34 8.14 6.61
C VAL A 158 15.76 7.79 6.15
N GLY A 159 15.93 7.39 4.88
CA GLY A 159 17.23 7.04 4.32
C GLY A 159 18.12 8.23 3.93
N ARG A 160 17.55 9.35 3.47
CA ARG A 160 18.29 10.49 2.89
C ARG A 160 18.42 11.69 3.82
N LEU A 161 17.64 11.73 4.90
CA LEU A 161 17.77 12.72 5.99
C LEU A 161 18.51 12.07 7.17
N PRO A 162 19.81 12.36 7.38
CA PRO A 162 20.62 11.65 8.37
C PRO A 162 20.07 11.74 9.80
N TRP A 163 19.53 12.90 10.18
CA TRP A 163 18.95 13.10 11.50
C TRP A 163 17.71 12.22 11.71
N LEU A 164 16.87 12.06 10.69
CA LEU A 164 15.65 11.25 10.74
C LEU A 164 15.99 9.76 10.73
N GLY A 165 16.97 9.34 9.93
CA GLY A 165 17.48 7.97 9.91
C GLY A 165 18.10 7.55 11.24
N GLN A 166 18.86 8.44 11.87
CA GLN A 166 19.43 8.22 13.21
C GLN A 166 18.31 8.12 14.26
N LEU A 167 17.37 9.06 14.25
CA LEU A 167 16.22 9.08 15.16
C LEU A 167 15.38 7.80 15.05
N ALA A 168 15.09 7.35 13.83
CA ALA A 168 14.40 6.10 13.58
C ALA A 168 15.15 4.89 14.15
N THR A 169 16.47 4.89 14.04
CA THR A 169 17.34 3.82 14.56
C THR A 169 17.34 3.79 16.08
N ASP A 170 17.43 4.94 16.72
CA ASP A 170 17.42 5.08 18.18
C ASP A 170 16.05 4.68 18.75
N CYS A 171 14.96 5.11 18.11
CA CYS A 171 13.61 4.69 18.47
C CYS A 171 13.43 3.18 18.34
N ARG A 172 13.94 2.55 17.27
CA ARG A 172 13.88 1.09 17.10
C ARG A 172 14.59 0.36 18.22
N LYS A 173 15.78 0.83 18.61
CA LYS A 173 16.54 0.26 19.74
C LYS A 173 15.81 0.47 21.07
N LEU A 174 15.21 1.63 21.28
CA LEU A 174 14.42 1.94 22.47
C LEU A 174 13.18 1.03 22.58
N VAL A 175 12.43 0.86 21.50
CA VAL A 175 11.25 -0.02 21.50
C VAL A 175 11.65 -1.47 21.70
N ARG A 176 12.71 -1.96 21.07
CA ARG A 176 13.24 -3.33 21.32
C ARG A 176 13.74 -3.53 22.74
N PHE A 177 14.19 -2.46 23.40
CA PHE A 177 14.55 -2.50 24.82
C PHE A 177 13.31 -2.65 25.71
N LEU A 178 12.19 -2.01 25.34
CA LEU A 178 10.93 -2.05 26.10
C LEU A 178 10.07 -3.28 25.80
N LYS A 179 10.02 -3.73 24.55
CA LYS A 179 9.25 -4.87 24.07
C LYS A 179 10.19 -6.00 23.65
N LYS A 180 9.99 -7.20 24.24
CA LYS A 180 10.79 -8.40 23.94
C LYS A 180 10.50 -9.01 22.55
N THR A 181 9.38 -8.66 21.94
CA THR A 181 8.97 -9.16 20.61
C THR A 181 9.24 -8.12 19.53
N ASP A 182 9.66 -8.58 18.36
CA ASP A 182 9.76 -7.72 17.19
C ASP A 182 8.37 -7.17 16.89
N THR A 183 8.23 -5.86 16.98
CA THR A 183 6.94 -5.22 16.73
C THR A 183 6.92 -4.92 15.24
N ARG A 184 5.94 -5.46 14.50
CA ARG A 184 5.64 -4.93 13.17
C ARG A 184 5.11 -3.52 13.41
N TRP A 185 5.94 -2.52 13.16
CA TRP A 185 5.50 -1.13 13.29
C TRP A 185 4.45 -0.90 12.20
N GLY A 186 3.43 -0.10 12.52
CA GLY A 186 2.61 0.50 11.47
C GLY A 186 3.44 1.49 10.65
N THR A 187 2.84 2.61 10.26
CA THR A 187 3.62 3.75 9.76
C THR A 187 4.65 4.19 10.81
N ILE A 188 5.84 4.61 10.35
CA ILE A 188 6.90 5.11 11.24
C ILE A 188 6.46 6.35 12.04
N GLU A 189 5.57 7.16 11.44
CA GLU A 189 4.87 8.26 12.10
C GLU A 189 4.20 7.81 13.40
N ARG A 190 3.32 6.80 13.33
CA ARG A 190 2.61 6.29 14.51
C ARG A 190 3.55 5.82 15.61
N CYS A 191 4.72 5.29 15.25
CA CYS A 191 5.72 4.92 16.24
C CYS A 191 6.33 6.14 16.93
N PHE A 192 6.68 7.17 16.19
CA PHE A 192 7.17 8.42 16.77
C PHE A 192 6.11 9.08 17.65
N SER A 193 4.85 9.14 17.20
CA SER A 193 3.72 9.64 17.99
C SER A 193 3.58 8.89 19.31
N THR A 194 3.63 7.55 19.29
CA THR A 194 3.56 6.73 20.52
C THR A 194 4.71 7.00 21.49
N ILE A 195 5.94 7.13 20.98
CA ILE A 195 7.13 7.41 21.80
C ILE A 195 7.07 8.82 22.38
N HIS A 196 6.66 9.79 21.56
CA HIS A 196 6.47 11.18 21.93
C HIS A 196 5.44 11.32 23.05
N ASP A 197 4.27 10.70 22.92
CA ASP A 197 3.22 10.71 23.94
C ASP A 197 3.68 10.09 25.26
N SER A 198 4.61 9.14 25.16
CA SER A 198 5.21 8.46 26.31
C SER A 198 6.45 9.16 26.86
N ALA A 199 6.89 10.30 26.30
CA ALA A 199 8.20 10.89 26.60
C ALA A 199 8.42 11.17 28.09
N LYS A 200 7.39 11.67 28.81
CA LYS A 200 7.47 11.92 30.26
C LYS A 200 7.66 10.62 31.05
N ILE A 201 6.93 9.57 30.69
CA ILE A 201 7.01 8.25 31.33
C ILE A 201 8.40 7.64 31.05
N LEU A 202 8.86 7.72 29.81
CA LEU A 202 10.18 7.25 29.41
C LEU A 202 11.29 7.96 30.17
N HIS A 203 11.21 9.29 30.30
CA HIS A 203 12.18 10.07 31.06
C HIS A 203 12.22 9.64 32.53
N ALA A 204 11.06 9.55 33.19
CA ALA A 204 10.99 9.07 34.58
C ALA A 204 11.56 7.65 34.73
N PHE A 205 11.28 6.76 33.77
CA PHE A 205 11.77 5.39 33.76
C PHE A 205 13.30 5.30 33.64
N VAL A 206 13.90 6.00 32.67
CA VAL A 206 15.37 5.96 32.48
C VAL A 206 16.13 6.71 33.57
N SER A 207 15.52 7.73 34.19
CA SER A 207 16.10 8.47 35.31
C SER A 207 15.95 7.76 36.66
N SER A 208 15.26 6.62 36.72
CA SER A 208 15.06 5.89 37.97
C SER A 208 16.36 5.40 38.61
N ARG A 209 16.39 5.38 39.95
CA ARG A 209 17.58 4.98 40.71
C ARG A 209 17.95 3.55 40.35
N GLY A 210 19.19 3.37 39.88
CA GLY A 210 19.69 2.05 39.50
C GLY A 210 19.29 1.60 38.09
N PHE A 211 18.66 2.44 37.26
CA PHE A 211 18.37 2.12 35.86
C PHE A 211 19.61 1.65 35.09
N LEU A 212 20.76 2.29 35.33
CA LEU A 212 22.04 1.96 34.68
C LEU A 212 22.75 0.73 35.30
N ARG A 213 22.21 0.15 36.38
CA ARG A 213 22.74 -1.09 36.95
C ARG A 213 22.34 -2.26 36.04
N ALA A 214 23.31 -3.11 35.73
CA ALA A 214 23.14 -4.25 34.83
C ALA A 214 24.09 -5.38 35.22
N ARG A 215 23.70 -6.64 34.94
CA ARG A 215 24.51 -7.83 35.25
C ARG A 215 25.57 -8.11 34.18
N THR A 216 25.32 -7.72 32.94
CA THR A 216 26.24 -7.93 31.81
C THR A 216 26.61 -6.61 31.12
N LYS A 217 27.76 -6.59 30.42
CA LYS A 217 28.19 -5.44 29.61
C LYS A 217 27.16 -5.09 28.53
N GLU A 218 26.57 -6.09 27.89
CA GLU A 218 25.54 -5.91 26.85
C GLU A 218 24.27 -5.26 27.41
N GLN A 219 23.79 -5.73 28.57
CA GLN A 219 22.64 -5.12 29.25
C GLN A 219 22.93 -3.67 29.65
N LYS A 220 24.15 -3.40 30.13
CA LYS A 220 24.59 -2.04 30.48
C LYS A 220 24.60 -1.13 29.25
N ALA A 221 25.08 -1.61 28.11
CA ALA A 221 25.10 -0.85 26.85
C ALA A 221 23.69 -0.53 26.35
N LYS A 222 22.76 -1.51 26.37
CA LYS A 222 21.35 -1.30 25.98
C LYS A 222 20.65 -0.27 26.87
N ARG A 223 20.84 -0.35 28.19
CA ARG A 223 20.31 0.62 29.16
C ARG A 223 20.93 2.01 28.97
N ARG A 224 22.25 2.08 28.79
CA ARG A 224 22.97 3.33 28.52
C ARG A 224 22.41 4.01 27.26
N HIS A 225 22.25 3.26 26.17
CA HIS A 225 21.67 3.79 24.94
C HIS A 225 20.26 4.34 25.16
N ALA A 226 19.36 3.58 25.82
CA ALA A 226 18.02 4.06 26.13
C ALA A 226 18.02 5.34 26.98
N TYR A 227 18.92 5.42 27.97
CA TYR A 227 19.10 6.63 28.79
C TYR A 227 19.56 7.81 27.93
N ASP A 228 20.64 7.65 27.18
CA ASP A 228 21.26 8.72 26.40
C ASP A 228 20.30 9.25 25.32
N THR A 229 19.51 8.37 24.68
CA THR A 229 18.47 8.76 23.72
C THR A 229 17.37 9.59 24.35
N VAL A 230 16.79 9.14 25.47
CA VAL A 230 15.61 9.78 26.08
C VAL A 230 15.96 11.08 26.79
N VAL A 231 17.17 11.18 27.37
CA VAL A 231 17.63 12.37 28.11
C VAL A 231 18.27 13.42 27.19
N ALA A 232 18.51 13.10 25.91
CA ALA A 232 19.04 14.06 24.95
C ALA A 232 18.14 15.31 24.88
N LYS A 233 18.76 16.50 25.00
CA LYS A 233 18.06 17.79 25.11
C LYS A 233 17.12 18.07 23.92
N ASP A 234 17.44 17.50 22.76
CA ASP A 234 16.74 17.68 21.50
C ASP A 234 15.82 16.50 21.13
N PHE A 235 15.70 15.48 21.99
CA PHE A 235 14.92 14.27 21.68
C PHE A 235 13.46 14.58 21.35
N VAL A 236 12.77 15.33 22.22
CA VAL A 236 11.36 15.70 22.03
C VAL A 236 11.19 16.58 20.79
N LYS A 237 12.05 17.60 20.62
CA LYS A 237 12.02 18.49 19.44
C LYS A 237 12.24 17.73 18.13
N LYS A 238 13.13 16.73 18.14
CA LYS A 238 13.37 15.83 16.99
C LYS A 238 12.16 14.94 16.71
N MET A 239 11.48 14.43 17.74
CA MET A 239 10.23 13.69 17.59
C MET A 239 9.15 14.57 16.96
N GLU A 240 8.92 15.76 17.50
CA GLU A 240 7.92 16.72 16.99
C GLU A 240 8.16 17.04 15.51
N LYS A 241 9.40 17.41 15.15
CA LYS A 241 9.78 17.67 13.75
C LYS A 241 9.56 16.44 12.84
N ALA A 242 9.90 15.24 13.32
CA ALA A 242 9.71 14.02 12.55
C ALA A 242 8.23 13.69 12.33
N ILE A 243 7.40 13.85 13.36
CA ILE A 243 5.95 13.64 13.29
C ILE A 243 5.35 14.63 12.30
N GLU A 244 5.64 15.92 12.42
CA GLU A 244 5.16 16.96 11.50
C GLU A 244 5.49 16.65 10.05
N LEU A 245 6.75 16.26 9.78
CA LEU A 245 7.22 15.92 8.43
C LEU A 245 6.47 14.70 7.85
N LEU A 246 6.27 13.67 8.66
CA LEU A 246 5.66 12.41 8.21
C LEU A 246 4.13 12.51 8.13
N GLU A 247 3.50 13.31 8.98
CA GLU A 247 2.06 13.58 8.94
C GLU A 247 1.62 14.21 7.62
N ILE A 248 2.49 15.02 6.99
CA ILE A 248 2.23 15.54 5.65
C ILE A 248 1.93 14.38 4.69
N ILE A 249 2.78 13.35 4.67
CA ILE A 249 2.61 12.20 3.77
C ILE A 249 1.43 11.34 4.20
N SER A 250 1.29 11.06 5.50
CA SER A 250 0.22 10.19 5.99
C SER A 250 -1.18 10.77 5.79
N LYS A 251 -1.33 12.10 5.67
CA LYS A 251 -2.60 12.72 5.23
C LYS A 251 -2.95 12.32 3.79
N PHE A 252 -1.97 12.26 2.89
CA PHE A 252 -2.18 11.78 1.53
C PHE A 252 -2.34 10.26 1.47
N GLU A 253 -1.57 9.47 2.24
CA GLU A 253 -1.72 8.01 2.29
C GLU A 253 -3.17 7.62 2.64
N LYS A 254 -3.75 8.25 3.67
CA LYS A 254 -5.15 8.02 4.09
C LYS A 254 -6.16 8.28 2.98
N ALA A 255 -5.89 9.24 2.08
CA ALA A 255 -6.77 9.51 0.94
C ALA A 255 -6.77 8.37 -0.08
N PHE A 256 -5.71 7.54 -0.15
CA PHE A 256 -5.60 6.42 -1.07
C PHE A 256 -5.80 5.04 -0.40
N GLU A 257 -6.15 5.00 0.89
CA GLU A 257 -6.53 3.75 1.56
C GLU A 257 -7.90 3.22 1.09
N THR A 258 -8.76 4.11 0.56
CA THR A 258 -10.08 3.77 0.06
C THR A 258 -10.12 3.67 -1.46
N ASN A 259 -10.93 2.76 -2.01
CA ASN A 259 -11.08 2.55 -3.46
C ASN A 259 -11.88 3.65 -4.19
N THR A 260 -12.15 4.78 -3.55
CA THR A 260 -12.96 5.89 -4.08
C THR A 260 -12.13 6.97 -4.76
N THR A 261 -10.81 6.89 -4.67
CA THR A 261 -9.93 7.99 -5.07
C THR A 261 -9.51 7.82 -6.54
N PRO A 262 -9.89 8.76 -7.41
CA PRO A 262 -9.66 8.62 -8.84
C PRO A 262 -8.17 8.81 -9.20
N PRO A 263 -7.71 8.24 -10.33
CA PRO A 263 -6.34 8.43 -10.81
C PRO A 263 -5.91 9.90 -11.01
N SER A 264 -6.87 10.81 -11.21
CA SER A 264 -6.61 12.26 -11.31
C SER A 264 -6.00 12.83 -10.03
N ASP A 265 -6.38 12.32 -8.86
CA ASP A 265 -5.85 12.79 -7.57
C ASP A 265 -4.36 12.46 -7.43
N VAL A 266 -3.85 11.44 -8.14
CA VAL A 266 -2.42 11.10 -8.10
C VAL A 266 -1.56 12.25 -8.62
N TYR A 267 -1.93 12.83 -9.77
CA TYR A 267 -1.20 13.98 -10.32
C TYR A 267 -1.35 15.20 -9.40
N HIS A 268 -2.55 15.43 -8.87
CA HIS A 268 -2.81 16.51 -7.91
C HIS A 268 -1.93 16.42 -6.67
N VAL A 269 -1.78 15.23 -6.09
CA VAL A 269 -0.94 14.98 -4.92
C VAL A 269 0.50 15.35 -5.20
N PHE A 270 1.07 14.94 -6.34
CA PHE A 270 2.46 15.27 -6.65
C PHE A 270 2.69 16.74 -7.03
N LEU A 271 1.65 17.49 -7.37
CA LEU A 271 1.73 18.96 -7.47
C LEU A 271 1.63 19.67 -6.10
N THR A 272 0.86 19.13 -5.17
CA THR A 272 0.56 19.80 -3.89
C THR A 272 1.48 19.38 -2.73
N LEU A 273 1.96 18.14 -2.74
CA LEU A 273 2.85 17.59 -1.74
C LEU A 273 4.18 18.39 -1.61
N PRO A 274 4.84 18.83 -2.70
CA PRO A 274 6.00 19.71 -2.60
C PRO A 274 5.69 21.04 -1.88
N GLU A 275 4.54 21.66 -2.18
CA GLU A 275 4.12 22.91 -1.52
C GLU A 275 3.85 22.71 -0.02
N ALA A 276 3.32 21.53 0.37
CA ALA A 276 3.13 21.20 1.77
C ALA A 276 4.46 21.16 2.54
N PHE A 277 5.51 20.60 1.96
CA PHE A 277 6.86 20.62 2.56
C PHE A 277 7.48 22.02 2.58
N ARG A 278 7.26 22.85 1.56
CA ARG A 278 7.78 24.24 1.53
C ARG A 278 7.23 25.12 2.64
N LYS A 279 6.07 24.78 3.20
CA LYS A 279 5.46 25.49 4.34
C LYS A 279 6.08 25.12 5.69
N THR A 280 6.84 24.02 5.76
CA THR A 280 7.52 23.62 6.99
C THR A 280 8.89 24.28 7.10
N GLU A 281 9.29 24.62 8.33
CA GLU A 281 10.60 25.22 8.58
C GLU A 281 11.69 24.16 8.52
N MET A 282 12.52 24.19 7.46
CA MET A 282 13.64 23.26 7.30
C MET A 282 14.80 23.84 6.48
N PRO A 283 16.00 23.25 6.58
CA PRO A 283 17.12 23.66 5.73
C PRO A 283 16.81 23.47 4.24
N ILE A 284 17.27 24.42 3.41
CA ILE A 284 17.12 24.38 1.94
C ILE A 284 17.67 23.05 1.36
N SER A 285 18.75 22.53 1.93
CA SER A 285 19.34 21.26 1.52
C SER A 285 18.45 20.05 1.83
N GLU A 286 17.66 20.07 2.91
CA GLU A 286 16.67 19.03 3.21
C GLU A 286 15.49 19.14 2.24
N LEU A 287 14.99 20.35 2.00
CA LEU A 287 13.91 20.60 1.07
C LEU A 287 14.26 20.14 -0.36
N GLY A 288 15.48 20.44 -0.82
CA GLY A 288 15.97 19.97 -2.13
C GLY A 288 16.02 18.44 -2.25
N LYS A 289 16.43 17.74 -1.17
CA LYS A 289 16.39 16.26 -1.14
C LYS A 289 14.96 15.73 -1.18
N ILE A 290 14.04 16.37 -0.48
CA ILE A 290 12.62 15.99 -0.48
C ILE A 290 12.05 16.15 -1.89
N GLN A 291 12.27 17.29 -2.54
CA GLN A 291 11.83 17.52 -3.91
C GLN A 291 12.36 16.41 -4.84
N GLN A 292 13.65 16.09 -4.77
CA GLN A 292 14.23 15.02 -5.57
C GLN A 292 13.59 13.64 -5.30
N ILE A 293 13.26 13.32 -4.05
CA ILE A 293 12.55 12.08 -3.71
C ILE A 293 11.17 12.07 -4.35
N LEU A 294 10.42 13.16 -4.23
CA LEU A 294 9.06 13.26 -4.77
C LEU A 294 9.07 13.13 -6.29
N ASP A 295 9.98 13.82 -6.98
CA ASP A 295 10.11 13.75 -8.44
C ASP A 295 10.48 12.33 -8.90
N GLN A 296 11.44 11.69 -8.23
CA GLN A 296 11.83 10.31 -8.53
C GLN A 296 10.67 9.33 -8.34
N ARG A 297 9.89 9.47 -7.26
CA ARG A 297 8.77 8.58 -6.97
C ARG A 297 7.60 8.82 -7.91
N PHE A 298 7.32 10.07 -8.26
CA PHE A 298 6.30 10.40 -9.26
C PHE A 298 6.64 9.81 -10.62
N ASN A 299 7.86 10.10 -11.13
CA ASN A 299 8.32 9.61 -12.43
C ASN A 299 8.32 8.07 -12.50
N PHE A 300 8.61 7.41 -11.37
CA PHE A 300 8.60 5.95 -11.32
C PHE A 300 7.20 5.37 -11.50
N ILE A 301 6.18 5.96 -10.86
CA ILE A 301 4.81 5.43 -10.90
C ILE A 301 3.97 5.98 -12.04
N TYR A 302 4.41 7.09 -12.65
CA TYR A 302 3.64 7.78 -13.66
C TYR A 302 3.24 6.83 -14.80
N GLY A 303 1.99 6.98 -15.21
CA GLY A 303 1.43 6.39 -16.41
C GLY A 303 0.35 7.33 -16.90
N ASP A 304 0.04 7.27 -18.19
CA ASP A 304 -0.77 8.30 -18.85
C ASP A 304 -2.18 8.46 -18.26
N ALA A 305 -2.71 7.44 -17.58
CA ALA A 305 -3.96 7.53 -16.83
C ALA A 305 -3.97 8.66 -15.80
N HIS A 306 -2.84 8.94 -15.13
CA HIS A 306 -2.75 10.00 -14.14
C HIS A 306 -2.93 11.37 -14.80
N GLY A 307 -2.21 11.63 -15.89
CA GLY A 307 -2.26 12.91 -16.59
C GLY A 307 -3.57 13.11 -17.36
N VAL A 308 -4.03 12.10 -18.11
CA VAL A 308 -5.31 12.12 -18.81
C VAL A 308 -6.46 12.30 -17.82
N GLY A 309 -6.46 11.54 -16.72
CA GLY A 309 -7.43 11.70 -15.64
C GLY A 309 -7.44 13.12 -15.08
N TYR A 310 -6.28 13.70 -14.81
CA TYR A 310 -6.16 15.05 -14.25
C TYR A 310 -6.64 16.17 -15.18
N ILE A 311 -6.50 15.99 -16.51
CA ILE A 311 -7.06 16.95 -17.49
C ILE A 311 -8.57 16.82 -17.61
N LEU A 312 -9.10 15.59 -17.57
CA LEU A 312 -10.54 15.33 -17.73
C LEU A 312 -11.34 15.58 -16.45
N ASP A 313 -10.69 15.65 -15.30
CA ASP A 313 -11.34 15.91 -14.03
C ASP A 313 -11.78 17.39 -13.93
N PRO A 314 -13.09 17.68 -13.79
CA PRO A 314 -13.60 19.05 -13.68
C PRO A 314 -13.05 19.82 -12.48
N ARG A 315 -12.56 19.12 -11.44
CA ARG A 315 -11.94 19.75 -10.27
C ARG A 315 -10.60 20.39 -10.59
N TYR A 316 -9.88 19.87 -11.60
CA TYR A 316 -8.49 20.22 -11.86
C TYR A 316 -8.23 20.81 -13.24
N LEU A 317 -8.86 20.27 -14.29
CA LEU A 317 -8.73 20.74 -15.67
C LEU A 317 -7.26 20.94 -16.12
N GLY A 318 -6.36 20.07 -15.64
CA GLY A 318 -4.93 20.15 -15.95
C GLY A 318 -4.19 21.32 -15.30
N LYS A 319 -4.75 22.03 -14.32
CA LYS A 319 -4.11 23.19 -13.67
C LYS A 319 -2.76 22.82 -13.05
N GLY A 320 -1.72 23.58 -13.39
CA GLY A 320 -0.35 23.37 -12.88
C GLY A 320 0.44 22.25 -13.58
N MET A 321 -0.15 21.55 -14.55
CA MET A 321 0.56 20.60 -15.40
C MET A 321 1.44 21.34 -16.41
N ASP A 322 2.65 20.85 -16.64
CA ASP A 322 3.57 21.39 -17.63
C ASP A 322 3.05 21.18 -19.07
N GLU A 323 3.51 22.02 -20.00
CA GLU A 323 2.98 22.06 -21.36
C GLU A 323 3.25 20.76 -22.15
N ASP A 324 4.41 20.12 -21.94
CA ASP A 324 4.79 18.89 -22.63
C ASP A 324 3.89 17.72 -22.18
N THR A 325 3.76 17.51 -20.86
CA THR A 325 2.87 16.49 -20.30
C THR A 325 1.42 16.74 -20.71
N ARG A 326 0.98 18.01 -20.68
CA ARG A 326 -0.38 18.38 -21.10
C ARG A 326 -0.61 18.05 -22.57
N GLY A 327 0.31 18.42 -23.45
CA GLY A 327 0.24 18.14 -24.88
C GLY A 327 0.13 16.64 -25.17
N LYS A 328 0.97 15.83 -24.53
CA LYS A 328 0.93 14.36 -24.63
C LYS A 328 -0.41 13.78 -24.20
N CYS A 329 -0.91 14.18 -23.02
CA CYS A 329 -2.19 13.69 -22.50
C CYS A 329 -3.39 14.10 -23.37
N GLN A 330 -3.39 15.32 -23.91
CA GLN A 330 -4.43 15.78 -24.84
C GLN A 330 -4.38 15.00 -26.16
N GLY A 331 -3.19 14.68 -26.66
CA GLY A 331 -3.00 13.82 -27.83
C GLY A 331 -3.60 12.42 -27.62
N LEU A 332 -3.27 11.78 -26.50
CA LEU A 332 -3.82 10.47 -26.13
C LEU A 332 -5.34 10.48 -26.02
N HIS A 333 -5.92 11.50 -25.36
CA HIS A 333 -7.36 11.64 -25.26
C HIS A 333 -8.02 11.74 -26.65
N ARG A 334 -7.45 12.55 -27.56
CA ARG A 334 -7.97 12.69 -28.94
C ARG A 334 -7.87 11.39 -29.73
N ASN A 335 -6.78 10.63 -29.56
CA ASN A 335 -6.56 9.36 -30.27
C ASN A 335 -7.55 8.29 -29.81
N VAL A 336 -7.79 8.20 -28.49
CA VAL A 336 -8.80 7.32 -27.91
C VAL A 336 -10.21 7.72 -28.38
N ALA A 337 -10.55 9.02 -28.37
CA ALA A 337 -11.85 9.51 -28.84
C ALA A 337 -12.09 9.26 -30.34
N ARG A 338 -11.02 9.15 -31.14
CA ARG A 338 -11.08 8.90 -32.60
C ARG A 338 -10.88 7.43 -32.99
N GLY A 339 -10.69 6.53 -32.02
CA GLY A 339 -10.48 5.10 -32.26
C GLY A 339 -9.16 4.76 -32.99
N ARG A 340 -8.17 5.66 -33.02
CA ARG A 340 -6.87 5.42 -33.67
C ARG A 340 -5.83 4.99 -32.62
N PRO A 341 -4.99 3.97 -32.89
CA PRO A 341 -3.84 3.68 -32.03
C PRO A 341 -2.93 4.92 -31.96
N GLY A 342 -2.38 5.21 -30.80
CA GLY A 342 -1.29 6.18 -30.68
C GLY A 342 -0.07 5.65 -31.44
N GLU A 343 0.37 6.40 -32.44
CA GLU A 343 1.66 6.20 -33.12
C GLU A 343 2.81 6.72 -32.27
#